data_AF-A0A3M1H601-F1
#
_entry.id   AF-A0A3M1H601-F1
#
_cell.length_a   1.000
_cell.length_b   1.000
_cell.length_c   1.000
_cell.angle_alpha   90.00
_cell.angle_beta   90.00
_cell.angle_gamma   90.00
#
_symmetry.space_group_name_H-M   'P 1'
#
loop_
_entity.id
_entity.type
_entity.pdbx_description
1 polymer ?
#
loop_
_entity_poly.entity_id
_entity_poly.type
_entity_poly.pdbx_seq_one_letter_code
_entity_poly.pdbx_strand_id
1 'polypeptide(L)'
;MISLIGASTTIIGFGLCGIKDIFELRRTAKKEEILQSIREAQHNLILIDQFFYEKIKKDIPREFSDKVFIKIPDRYEEFDEDIDELVKDTLGITVQENKK
;
A
#
# COMPACT_ATOMS: atom_id res chain seq x y z
N MET A 1 13.11 -11.27 0.16
CA MET A 1 11.77 -11.85 -0.01
C MET A 1 10.75 -10.80 0.42
N ILE A 2 9.50 -10.95 -0.02
CA ILE A 2 8.48 -9.91 0.01
C ILE A 2 7.27 -10.45 0.79
N SER A 3 6.71 -9.64 1.68
CA SER A 3 5.43 -9.92 2.35
C SER A 3 4.29 -9.20 1.60
N LEU A 4 3.10 -9.80 1.56
CA LEU A 4 1.94 -9.23 0.88
C LEU A 4 0.77 -9.08 1.86
N ILE A 5 0.18 -7.90 1.92
CA ILE A 5 -1.01 -7.59 2.71
C ILE A 5 -2.08 -7.07 1.75
N GLY A 6 -3.18 -7.80 1.59
CA GLY A 6 -4.18 -7.41 0.60
C GLY A 6 -5.53 -8.11 0.75
N ALA A 7 -6.46 -7.73 -0.10
CA ALA A 7 -7.74 -8.39 -0.25
C ALA A 7 -7.58 -9.66 -1.07
N SER A 8 -8.57 -10.57 -0.99
CA SER A 8 -8.58 -11.86 -1.68
C SER A 8 -8.20 -11.74 -3.17
N THR A 9 -8.73 -10.73 -3.85
CA THR A 9 -8.49 -10.49 -5.28
C THR A 9 -7.03 -10.16 -5.61
N THR A 10 -6.37 -9.37 -4.77
CA THR A 10 -4.95 -9.01 -4.94
C THR A 10 -4.08 -10.22 -4.63
N ILE A 11 -4.36 -10.87 -3.51
CA ILE A 11 -3.58 -11.98 -2.99
C ILE A 11 -3.56 -13.18 -3.93
N ILE A 12 -4.69 -13.53 -4.53
CA ILE A 12 -4.74 -14.64 -5.48
C ILE A 12 -3.78 -14.39 -6.65
N GLY A 13 -3.74 -13.17 -7.19
CA GLY A 13 -2.86 -12.84 -8.31
C GLY A 13 -1.37 -12.96 -7.94
N PHE A 14 -0.96 -12.35 -6.84
CA PHE A 14 0.44 -12.34 -6.40
C PHE A 14 0.92 -13.66 -5.81
N GLY A 15 0.01 -14.45 -5.20
CA GLY A 15 0.32 -15.78 -4.70
C GLY A 15 0.72 -16.75 -5.82
N LEU A 16 0.13 -16.62 -7.01
CA LEU A 16 0.52 -17.39 -8.20
C LEU A 16 1.95 -17.07 -8.67
N CYS A 17 2.48 -15.90 -8.34
CA CYS A 17 3.85 -15.47 -8.66
C CYS A 17 4.89 -15.95 -7.65
N GLY A 18 4.50 -16.80 -6.68
CA GLY A 18 5.42 -17.43 -5.72
C GLY A 18 5.69 -16.61 -4.46
N ILE A 19 4.93 -15.56 -4.18
CA ILE A 19 4.92 -14.90 -2.88
C ILE A 19 4.25 -15.85 -1.87
N LYS A 20 4.91 -16.10 -0.73
CA LYS A 20 4.47 -17.09 0.27
C LYS A 20 4.04 -16.46 1.59
N ASP A 21 4.60 -15.31 1.95
CA ASP A 21 4.24 -14.58 3.16
C ASP A 21 3.08 -13.63 2.85
N ILE A 22 1.86 -14.10 3.11
CA ILE A 22 0.62 -13.49 2.64
C ILE A 22 -0.33 -13.29 3.82
N PHE A 23 -0.89 -12.09 3.94
CA PHE A 23 -1.88 -11.70 4.93
C PHE A 23 -3.14 -11.21 4.25
N GLU A 24 -4.17 -12.05 4.25
CA GLU A 24 -5.48 -11.73 3.67
C GLU A 24 -6.37 -10.98 4.64
N LEU A 25 -6.80 -9.78 4.22
CA LEU A 25 -7.67 -8.92 4.98
C LEU A 25 -8.96 -8.64 4.19
N ARG A 26 -10.09 -8.59 4.92
CA ARG A 26 -11.35 -8.11 4.36
C ARG A 26 -11.28 -6.59 4.21
N ARG A 27 -11.99 -5.99 3.24
CA ARG A 27 -12.09 -4.52 3.15
C ARG A 27 -12.64 -3.85 4.42
N THR A 28 -13.42 -4.59 5.21
CA THR A 28 -13.92 -4.16 6.52
C THR A 28 -12.90 -4.28 7.65
N ALA A 29 -11.68 -4.74 7.38
CA ALA A 29 -10.62 -4.87 8.38
C ALA A 29 -10.37 -3.54 9.07
N LYS A 30 -10.22 -3.63 10.39
CA LYS A 30 -9.88 -2.49 11.25
C LYS A 30 -8.39 -2.18 11.17
N LYS A 31 -7.99 -1.00 11.65
CA LYS A 31 -6.58 -0.57 11.62
C LYS A 31 -5.69 -1.55 12.38
N GLU A 32 -6.17 -2.06 13.51
CA GLU A 32 -5.42 -2.96 14.38
C GLU A 32 -5.06 -4.28 13.68
N GLU A 33 -5.98 -4.81 12.85
CA GLU A 33 -5.75 -6.03 12.06
C GLU A 33 -4.68 -5.80 10.97
N ILE A 34 -4.69 -4.62 10.35
CA ILE A 34 -3.68 -4.24 9.33
C ILE A 34 -2.31 -4.12 9.99
N LEU A 35 -2.22 -3.40 11.13
CA LEU A 35 -0.96 -3.23 11.86
C LEU A 35 -0.42 -4.55 12.42
N GLN A 36 -1.30 -5.44 12.87
CA GLN A 36 -0.91 -6.78 13.31
C GLN A 36 -0.31 -7.59 12.16
N SER A 37 -0.91 -7.52 10.96
CA SER A 37 -0.36 -8.17 9.76
C SER A 37 1.03 -7.64 9.40
N ILE A 38 1.27 -6.34 9.56
CA ILE A 38 2.61 -5.73 9.34
C ILE A 38 3.62 -6.23 10.37
N ARG A 39 3.19 -6.41 11.62
CA ARG A 39 4.05 -6.93 12.70
C ARG A 39 4.44 -8.39 12.48
N GLU A 40 3.51 -9.19 11.98
CA GLU A 40 3.72 -10.62 11.69
C GLU A 40 4.48 -10.87 10.38
N ALA A 41 4.51 -9.88 9.48
CA ALA A 41 5.25 -9.96 8.22
C ALA A 41 6.73 -10.27 8.45
N GLN A 42 7.18 -11.38 7.85
CA GLN A 42 8.54 -11.89 8.03
C GLN A 42 9.59 -11.01 7.35
N HIS A 43 9.18 -10.19 6.39
CA HIS A 43 10.09 -9.40 5.56
C HIS A 43 9.90 -7.91 5.77
N ASN A 44 10.96 -7.16 5.46
CA ASN A 44 10.94 -5.71 5.57
C ASN A 44 10.35 -5.03 4.34
N LEU A 45 10.33 -5.70 3.18
CA LEU A 45 9.63 -5.22 2.01
C LEU A 45 8.19 -5.76 2.00
N ILE A 46 7.21 -4.87 2.12
CA ILE A 46 5.80 -5.20 2.23
C ILE A 46 5.06 -4.59 1.05
N LEU A 47 4.46 -5.44 0.20
CA LEU A 47 3.43 -5.01 -0.73
C LEU A 47 2.11 -4.92 0.03
N ILE A 48 1.42 -3.79 -0.08
CA ILE A 48 0.16 -3.57 0.63
C ILE A 48 -0.85 -2.91 -0.28
N ASP A 49 -2.10 -3.40 -0.32
CA ASP A 49 -3.16 -2.70 -1.06
C ASP A 49 -3.26 -1.24 -0.60
N GLN A 50 -3.36 -0.33 -1.56
CA GLN A 50 -3.47 1.11 -1.35
C GLN A 50 -4.55 1.45 -0.33
N PHE A 51 -5.73 0.83 -0.45
CA PHE A 51 -6.84 1.00 0.49
C PHE A 51 -6.46 0.71 1.96
N PHE A 52 -5.67 -0.34 2.22
CA PHE A 52 -5.23 -0.65 3.59
C PHE A 52 -4.14 0.28 4.06
N TYR A 53 -3.20 0.64 3.18
CA TYR A 53 -2.14 1.59 3.51
C TYR A 53 -2.72 2.96 3.88
N GLU A 54 -3.66 3.47 3.10
CA GLU A 54 -4.34 4.75 3.32
C GLU A 54 -5.06 4.80 4.68
N LYS A 55 -5.62 3.68 5.14
CA LYS A 55 -6.22 3.57 6.48
C LYS A 55 -5.22 3.75 7.63
N ILE A 56 -3.98 3.34 7.44
CA ILE A 56 -2.98 3.33 8.52
C ILE A 56 -1.88 4.38 8.37
N LYS A 57 -1.73 5.04 7.20
CA LYS A 57 -0.56 5.87 6.88
C LYS A 57 -0.23 6.96 7.89
N LYS A 58 -1.25 7.49 8.58
CA LYS A 58 -1.09 8.53 9.62
C LYS A 58 -0.70 7.97 10.99
N ASP A 59 -0.94 6.68 11.19
CA ASP A 59 -0.83 5.99 12.48
C ASP A 59 0.25 4.90 12.46
N ILE A 60 1.12 4.87 11.45
CA ILE A 60 2.21 3.88 11.34
C ILE A 60 3.15 4.06 12.54
N PRO A 61 3.25 3.05 13.44
CA PRO A 61 4.13 3.11 14.59
C PRO A 61 5.60 3.21 14.19
N ARG A 62 6.42 3.87 15.02
CA ARG A 62 7.88 3.97 14.81
C ARG A 62 8.59 2.61 14.76
N GLU A 63 8.01 1.58 15.37
CA GLU A 63 8.53 0.20 15.30
C GLU A 63 8.55 -0.36 13.86
N PHE A 64 7.82 0.23 12.91
CA PHE A 64 7.84 -0.17 11.50
C PHE A 64 8.76 0.70 10.63
N SER A 65 9.66 1.47 11.25
CA SER A 65 10.58 2.37 10.52
C SER A 65 11.60 1.66 9.63
N ASP A 66 11.85 0.37 9.87
CA ASP A 66 12.70 -0.49 9.04
C ASP A 66 11.93 -1.20 7.92
N LYS A 67 10.60 -1.07 7.89
CA LYS A 67 9.73 -1.61 6.85
C LYS A 67 9.60 -0.63 5.68
N VAL A 68 9.66 -1.17 4.47
CA VAL A 68 9.44 -0.46 3.20
C VAL A 68 8.11 -0.92 2.64
N PHE A 69 7.18 0.02 2.47
CA PHE A 69 5.85 -0.25 1.93
C PHE A 69 5.78 0.11 0.45
N ILE A 70 5.36 -0.85 -0.38
CA ILE A 70 4.98 -0.61 -1.78
C ILE A 70 3.47 -0.74 -1.87
N LYS A 71 2.81 0.35 -2.25
CA LYS A 71 1.35 0.38 -2.44
C LYS A 71 0.99 -0.39 -3.70
N ILE A 72 0.03 -1.31 -3.59
CA ILE A 72 -0.62 -1.94 -4.74
C ILE A 72 -1.88 -1.14 -5.07
N PRO A 73 -1.96 -0.59 -6.29
CA PRO A 73 -3.19 -0.06 -6.88
C PRO A 73 -4.46 -0.85 -6.56
N ASP A 74 -5.51 -0.16 -6.10
CA ASP A 74 -6.83 -0.76 -6.07
C ASP A 74 -7.43 -0.75 -7.49
N ARG A 75 -7.90 -1.91 -7.97
CA ARG A 75 -8.55 -2.02 -9.30
C ARG A 75 -9.88 -1.27 -9.38
N TYR A 76 -10.44 -0.88 -8.23
CA TYR A 76 -11.71 -0.17 -8.14
C TYR A 76 -11.56 1.36 -8.01
N GLU A 77 -10.33 1.87 -7.87
CA GLU A 77 -10.07 3.30 -7.98
C GLU A 77 -9.76 3.62 -9.45
N GLU A 78 -10.49 4.58 -10.03
CA GLU A 78 -10.03 5.24 -11.24
C GLU A 78 -8.69 5.90 -10.90
N PHE A 79 -7.63 5.53 -11.62
CA PHE A 79 -6.34 6.19 -11.54
C PHE A 79 -6.44 7.58 -12.15
N ASP A 80 -7.03 8.52 -11.41
CA ASP A 80 -6.59 9.90 -11.42
C ASP A 80 -5.49 10.01 -10.38
N GLU A 81 -4.37 9.29 -10.59
CA GLU A 81 -3.12 9.76 -9.98
C GLU A 81 -2.82 11.09 -10.69
N ASP A 82 -3.29 12.18 -10.09
CA ASP A 82 -2.88 13.54 -10.42
C ASP A 82 -1.36 13.52 -10.46
N ILE A 83 -0.79 13.52 -11.68
CA ILE A 83 0.66 13.61 -11.92
C ILE A 83 1.24 14.77 -11.08
N ASP A 84 0.42 15.79 -10.83
CA ASP A 84 0.68 16.90 -9.92
C ASP A 84 0.99 16.49 -8.48
N GLU A 85 0.28 15.54 -7.87
CA GLU A 85 0.62 15.07 -6.52
C GLU A 85 1.96 14.33 -6.51
N LEU A 86 2.22 13.50 -7.52
CA LEU A 86 3.50 12.78 -7.63
C LEU A 86 4.67 13.76 -7.84
N VAL A 87 4.49 14.76 -8.70
CA VAL A 87 5.48 15.81 -8.96
C VAL A 87 5.69 16.68 -7.71
N LYS A 88 4.62 17.01 -7.00
CA LYS A 88 4.69 17.78 -5.75
C LYS A 88 5.42 17.03 -4.64
N ASP A 89 5.13 15.75 -4.45
CA ASP A 89 5.78 14.93 -3.43
C ASP A 89 7.27 14.68 -3.76
N THR A 90 7.62 14.64 -5.04
CA THR A 90 9.01 14.35 -5.49
C THR A 90 9.87 15.61 -5.58
N LEU A 91 9.33 16.72 -6.09
CA LEU A 91 10.08 17.93 -6.44
C LEU A 91 9.66 19.17 -5.63
N GLY A 92 8.55 19.10 -4.87
CA GLY A 92 8.03 20.23 -4.10
C GLY A 92 7.39 21.33 -4.94
N ILE A 93 7.04 21.05 -6.20
CA ILE A 93 6.46 22.01 -7.14
C ILE A 93 5.12 21.51 -7.69
N THR A 94 4.20 22.42 -7.96
CA THR A 94 2.92 22.12 -8.64
C THR A 94 3.04 22.50 -10.11
N VAL A 95 2.61 21.63 -11.03
CA VAL A 95 2.60 21.95 -12.46
C VAL A 95 1.30 22.69 -12.79
N GLN A 96 1.38 24.00 -13.02
CA GLN A 96 0.22 24.74 -13.51
C GLN A 96 0.03 24.47 -15.00
N GLU A 97 -1.01 23.73 -15.39
CA GLU A 97 -1.46 23.67 -16.78
C GLU A 97 -1.98 25.04 -17.21
N ASN A 98 -1.20 25.75 -18.04
CA ASN A 98 -1.69 26.92 -18.76
C ASN A 98 -2.69 26.48 -19.82
N LYS A 99 -3.98 26.45 -19.47
CA LYS A 99 -5.07 26.36 -20.46
C LYS A 99 -5.06 27.61 -21.32
N LYS A 100 -4.70 27.46 -22.60
CA LYS A 100 -4.92 28.46 -23.66
C LYS A 100 -6.29 28.24 -24.29
#